data_AF-A0A351MR37-F1
#
_entry.id   AF-A0A351MR37-F1
#
_cell.length_a   1.000
_cell.length_b   1.000
_cell.length_c   1.000
_cell.angle_alpha   90.00
_cell.angle_beta   90.00
_cell.angle_gamma   90.00
#
_symmetry.space_group_name_H-M   'P 1'
#
loop_
_entity.id
_entity.type
_entity.pdbx_description
1 polymer ?
#
loop_
_entity_poly.entity_id
_entity_poly.type
_entity_poly.pdbx_seq_one_letter_code
_entity_poly.pdbx_strand_id
1 'polypeptide(L)'
;MRTITPALLMLLGLMPVWAAAPQVDILSTHSTHAVYEGVRHLSCLHKTSLCPDKCGHAKDVAVFRVTGYIAYQKTNSDYGDPRATQFLMPLVEGNEVNATVLAFAKGLKVGDVVRLDWNHEYVKDNGGSYPRRRVTLLAR
;
A
#
# COMPACT_ATOMS: atom_id res chain seq x y z
N MET A 1 -44.53 41.65 -39.51
CA MET A 1 -44.06 40.25 -39.38
C MET A 1 -42.54 40.21 -39.49
N ARG A 2 -41.83 40.17 -38.37
CA ARG A 2 -40.46 39.64 -38.25
C ARG A 2 -40.29 39.09 -36.84
N THR A 3 -40.05 37.80 -36.78
CA THR A 3 -39.89 36.95 -35.60
C THR A 3 -38.51 37.19 -34.97
N ILE A 4 -38.43 37.28 -33.64
CA ILE A 4 -37.17 37.17 -32.90
C ILE A 4 -37.33 36.00 -31.93
N THR A 5 -36.69 34.89 -32.28
CA THR A 5 -36.57 33.67 -31.48
C THR A 5 -35.54 33.92 -30.38
N PRO A 6 -35.77 33.54 -29.11
CA PRO A 6 -34.70 33.60 -28.11
C PRO A 6 -33.81 32.35 -28.28
N ALA A 7 -32.52 32.58 -28.51
CA ALA A 7 -31.51 31.53 -28.47
C ALA A 7 -31.33 31.07 -27.02
N LEU A 8 -31.83 29.86 -26.74
CA LEU A 8 -31.62 29.17 -25.47
C LEU A 8 -30.17 28.70 -25.41
N LEU A 9 -29.34 29.43 -24.67
CA LEU A 9 -27.95 29.07 -24.40
C LEU A 9 -27.93 27.88 -23.41
N MET A 10 -27.86 26.65 -23.92
CA MET A 10 -27.60 25.47 -23.09
C MET A 10 -26.14 25.49 -22.62
N LEU A 11 -25.93 25.98 -21.40
CA LEU A 11 -24.72 25.71 -20.62
C LEU A 11 -24.73 24.23 -20.20
N LEU A 12 -24.13 23.37 -21.03
CA LEU A 12 -23.74 22.01 -20.64
C LEU A 12 -22.64 22.11 -19.57
N GLY A 13 -23.06 22.14 -18.30
CA GLY A 13 -22.16 22.06 -17.16
C GLY A 13 -21.44 20.72 -17.16
N LEU A 14 -20.13 20.75 -17.42
CA LEU A 14 -19.21 19.67 -17.11
C LEU A 14 -19.15 19.50 -15.58
N MET A 15 -19.99 18.61 -15.04
CA MET A 15 -19.87 18.17 -13.67
C MET A 15 -18.56 17.35 -13.55
N PRO A 16 -17.63 17.71 -12.66
CA PRO A 16 -16.45 16.89 -12.43
C PRO A 16 -16.89 15.52 -11.90
N VAL A 17 -16.50 14.46 -12.59
CA VAL A 17 -16.65 13.09 -12.09
C VAL A 17 -15.66 12.95 -10.93
N TRP A 18 -16.11 13.20 -9.70
CA TRP A 18 -15.35 12.84 -8.51
C TRP A 18 -15.41 11.32 -8.37
N ALA A 19 -14.32 10.65 -8.70
CA ALA A 19 -14.14 9.24 -8.35
C ALA A 19 -14.26 9.10 -6.83
N ALA A 20 -15.09 8.17 -6.37
CA ALA A 20 -15.24 7.88 -4.95
C ALA A 20 -13.89 7.40 -4.38
N ALA A 21 -13.54 7.85 -3.17
CA ALA A 21 -12.34 7.40 -2.49
C ALA A 21 -12.41 5.87 -2.24
N PRO A 22 -11.27 5.15 -2.26
CA PRO A 22 -11.26 3.72 -2.04
C PRO A 22 -11.78 3.36 -0.65
N GLN A 23 -12.62 2.34 -0.56
CA GLN A 23 -13.02 1.77 0.73
C GLN A 23 -11.87 0.91 1.26
N VAL A 24 -11.49 1.12 2.53
CA VAL A 24 -10.39 0.40 3.17
C VAL A 24 -10.88 -0.20 4.48
N ASP A 25 -10.90 -1.52 4.56
CA ASP A 25 -11.21 -2.26 5.77
C ASP A 25 -9.89 -2.74 6.41
N ILE A 26 -9.63 -2.41 7.68
CA ILE A 26 -8.45 -2.90 8.40
C ILE A 26 -8.75 -4.31 8.91
N LEU A 27 -7.96 -5.30 8.50
CA LEU A 27 -8.10 -6.72 8.88
C LEU A 27 -7.24 -7.09 10.09
N SER A 28 -6.03 -6.52 10.18
CA SER A 28 -5.16 -6.63 11.35
C SER A 28 -4.18 -5.47 11.45
N THR A 29 -3.80 -5.11 12.67
CA THR A 29 -2.76 -4.12 12.98
C THR A 29 -1.59 -4.79 13.68
N HIS A 30 -0.40 -4.34 13.33
CA HIS A 30 0.85 -4.94 13.76
C HIS A 30 1.77 -3.82 14.24
N SER A 31 2.29 -3.94 15.47
CA SER A 31 3.33 -3.08 15.99
C SER A 31 4.44 -3.94 16.58
N THR A 32 5.67 -3.73 16.12
CA THR A 32 6.78 -4.65 16.36
C THR A 32 8.10 -3.96 16.62
N HIS A 33 8.99 -4.67 17.30
CA HIS A 33 10.42 -4.49 17.13
C HIS A 33 10.92 -5.43 16.04
N ALA A 34 11.72 -4.90 15.14
CA ALA A 34 12.30 -5.67 14.05
C ALA A 34 13.76 -5.28 13.80
N VAL A 35 14.53 -6.22 13.26
CA VAL A 35 15.91 -6.00 12.83
C VAL A 35 15.94 -5.91 11.32
N TYR A 36 16.55 -4.87 10.78
CA TYR A 36 16.77 -4.75 9.35
C TYR A 36 17.88 -5.71 8.89
N GLU A 37 17.58 -6.57 7.92
CA GLU A 37 18.47 -7.63 7.42
C GLU A 37 19.08 -7.31 6.05
N GLY A 38 18.69 -6.19 5.44
CA GLY A 38 19.20 -5.74 4.15
C GLY A 38 18.14 -5.72 3.06
N VAL A 39 18.60 -5.72 1.81
CA VAL A 39 17.77 -5.66 0.61
C VAL A 39 17.72 -7.03 -0.07
N ARG A 40 16.54 -7.45 -0.49
CA ARG A 40 16.34 -8.65 -1.32
C ARG A 40 15.61 -8.28 -2.60
N HIS A 41 16.12 -8.72 -3.74
CA HIS A 41 15.40 -8.63 -5.01
C HIS A 41 14.39 -9.78 -5.10
N LEU A 42 13.11 -9.46 -5.29
CA LEU A 42 12.06 -10.44 -5.58
C LEU A 42 11.87 -10.54 -7.10
N SER A 43 12.12 -11.72 -7.65
CA SER A 43 11.91 -11.98 -9.08
C SER A 43 10.44 -12.19 -9.41
N CYS A 44 10.04 -11.78 -10.62
CA CYS A 44 8.73 -12.12 -11.16
C CYS A 44 8.65 -13.62 -11.49
N LEU A 45 7.51 -14.26 -11.21
CA LEU A 45 7.29 -15.67 -11.56
C LEU A 45 6.85 -15.90 -13.01
N HIS A 46 6.65 -14.84 -13.80
CA HIS A 46 6.26 -14.91 -15.21
C HIS A 46 4.94 -15.67 -15.48
N LYS A 47 3.98 -15.60 -14.55
CA LYS A 47 2.73 -16.37 -14.60
C LYS A 47 1.52 -15.60 -15.15
N THR A 48 1.68 -14.35 -15.56
CA THR A 48 0.59 -13.53 -16.09
C THR A 48 0.96 -12.93 -17.43
N SER A 49 -0.03 -12.57 -18.25
CA SER A 49 0.16 -12.02 -19.60
C SER A 49 0.95 -10.70 -19.65
N LEU A 50 1.05 -9.98 -18.53
CA LEU A 50 1.79 -8.71 -18.43
C LEU A 50 3.24 -8.90 -17.96
N CYS A 51 3.65 -10.12 -17.62
CA CYS A 51 5.02 -10.39 -17.20
C CYS A 51 6.01 -10.43 -18.38
N PRO A 52 7.30 -10.11 -18.16
CA PRO A 52 7.86 -9.52 -16.95
C PRO A 52 7.71 -8.00 -16.88
N ASP A 53 7.76 -7.32 -18.03
CA ASP A 53 8.11 -5.89 -18.08
C ASP A 53 6.94 -4.94 -17.76
N LYS A 54 5.71 -5.45 -17.74
CA LYS A 54 4.49 -4.64 -17.55
C LYS A 54 3.69 -5.01 -16.29
N CYS A 55 4.19 -5.93 -15.46
CA CYS A 55 3.45 -6.44 -14.30
C CYS A 55 3.82 -5.77 -12.96
N GLY A 56 5.01 -5.17 -12.84
CA GLY A 56 5.48 -4.57 -11.58
C GLY A 56 5.68 -5.56 -10.42
N HIS A 57 5.73 -6.86 -10.70
CA HIS A 57 5.93 -7.89 -9.67
C HIS A 57 7.38 -7.98 -9.19
N ALA A 58 8.34 -7.84 -10.11
CA ALA A 58 9.75 -7.81 -9.75
C ALA A 58 10.07 -6.51 -9.02
N LYS A 59 10.62 -6.60 -7.80
CA LYS A 59 10.89 -5.42 -6.97
C LYS A 59 11.94 -5.71 -5.91
N ASP A 60 12.69 -4.68 -5.53
CA ASP A 60 13.54 -4.72 -4.35
C ASP A 60 12.71 -4.47 -3.09
N VAL A 61 12.99 -5.27 -2.05
CA VAL A 61 12.34 -5.15 -0.75
C VAL A 61 13.39 -5.03 0.36
N ALA A 62 13.10 -4.19 1.35
CA ALA A 62 13.76 -4.20 2.64
C ALA A 62 13.24 -5.38 3.46
N VAL A 63 14.16 -6.18 3.99
CA VAL A 63 13.85 -7.36 4.79
C VAL A 63 13.97 -7.00 6.27
N PHE A 64 12.90 -7.23 7.01
CA PHE A 64 12.86 -7.03 8.46
C PHE A 64 12.53 -8.33 9.16
N ARG A 65 13.38 -8.79 10.07
CA ARG A 65 13.06 -9.90 10.96
C ARG A 65 12.41 -9.37 12.23
N VAL A 66 11.19 -9.80 12.49
CA VAL A 66 10.43 -9.42 13.69
C VAL A 66 11.03 -10.13 14.89
N THR A 67 11.50 -9.37 15.86
CA THR A 67 12.07 -9.91 17.11
C THR A 67 11.07 -9.89 18.26
N GLY A 68 10.05 -9.05 18.20
CA GLY A 68 9.00 -9.01 19.21
C GLY A 68 7.80 -8.18 18.78
N TYR A 69 6.63 -8.53 19.31
CA TYR A 69 5.41 -7.76 19.12
C TYR A 69 5.19 -6.82 20.30
N ILE A 70 4.95 -5.55 19.99
CA ILE A 70 4.51 -4.53 20.94
C ILE A 70 2.99 -4.63 21.08
N ALA A 71 2.28 -4.64 19.95
CA ALA A 71 0.83 -4.79 19.91
C ALA A 71 0.41 -5.53 18.64
N TYR A 72 -0.67 -6.29 18.75
CA TYR A 72 -1.30 -6.99 17.64
C TYR A 72 -2.79 -7.04 17.86
N GLN A 73 -3.56 -6.64 16.85
CA GLN A 73 -5.01 -6.75 16.86
C GLN A 73 -5.48 -7.34 15.54
N LYS A 74 -6.29 -8.39 15.61
CA LYS A 74 -7.00 -8.96 14.46
C LYS A 74 -8.48 -8.64 14.61
N THR A 75 -9.05 -7.94 13.64
CA THR A 75 -10.45 -7.52 13.69
C THR A 75 -11.33 -8.68 13.24
N ASN A 76 -11.47 -9.69 14.11
CA ASN A 76 -12.40 -10.86 14.09
C ASN A 76 -12.74 -11.56 12.75
N SER A 77 -12.11 -11.18 11.65
CA SER A 77 -12.26 -11.72 10.31
C SER A 77 -11.21 -12.79 10.12
N ASP A 78 -11.57 -13.89 9.45
CA ASP A 78 -10.63 -14.99 9.19
C ASP A 78 -9.43 -14.55 8.33
N TYR A 79 -9.55 -13.42 7.63
CA TYR A 79 -8.62 -12.93 6.61
C TYR A 79 -7.47 -12.05 7.10
N GLY A 80 -7.48 -11.59 8.36
CA GLY A 80 -6.36 -10.82 8.93
C GLY A 80 -5.08 -11.64 9.04
N ASP A 81 -3.92 -11.00 8.82
CA ASP A 81 -2.64 -11.69 8.82
C ASP A 81 -2.33 -12.16 10.25
N PRO A 82 -1.80 -13.38 10.45
CA PRO A 82 -1.28 -13.79 11.75
C PRO A 82 -0.04 -12.96 12.11
N ARG A 83 0.45 -13.13 13.34
CA ARG A 83 1.76 -12.58 13.72
C ARG A 83 2.84 -13.12 12.77
N ALA A 84 3.67 -12.21 12.25
CA ALA A 84 4.71 -12.51 11.29
C ALA A 84 6.07 -12.58 11.96
N THR A 85 6.96 -13.42 11.43
CA THR A 85 8.38 -13.49 11.83
C THR A 85 9.27 -12.65 10.92
N GLN A 86 8.77 -12.26 9.75
CA GLN A 86 9.45 -11.42 8.78
C GLN A 86 8.45 -10.48 8.10
N PHE A 87 8.89 -9.27 7.79
CA PHE A 87 8.15 -8.31 6.97
C PHE A 87 9.01 -7.90 5.77
N LEU A 88 8.38 -7.84 4.59
CA LEU A 88 9.02 -7.43 3.34
C LEU A 88 8.40 -6.11 2.90
N MET A 89 9.17 -5.03 3.02
CA MET A 89 8.72 -3.71 2.65
C MET A 89 9.23 -3.34 1.26
N PRO A 90 8.37 -2.98 0.29
CA PRO A 90 8.83 -2.47 -1.00
C PRO A 90 9.76 -1.26 -0.86
N LEU A 91 10.85 -1.23 -1.63
CA LEU A 91 11.76 -0.07 -1.71
C LEU A 91 11.39 0.90 -2.84
N VAL A 92 10.09 1.12 -2.99
CA VAL A 92 9.50 2.05 -3.95
C VAL A 92 8.34 2.77 -3.27
N GLU A 93 8.17 4.05 -3.58
CA GLU A 93 7.05 4.81 -3.06
C GLU A 93 5.74 4.33 -3.70
N GLY A 94 4.68 4.25 -2.90
CA GLY A 94 3.36 3.88 -3.39
C GLY A 94 2.35 3.68 -2.27
N ASN A 95 1.34 2.85 -2.54
CA ASN A 95 0.20 2.68 -1.64
C ASN A 95 0.57 2.03 -0.28
N GLU A 96 1.67 1.28 -0.22
CA GLU A 96 2.16 0.58 0.97
C GLU A 96 3.23 1.37 1.74
N VAL A 97 3.99 2.23 1.05
CA VAL A 97 5.18 2.91 1.58
C VAL A 97 5.17 4.35 1.08
N ASN A 98 5.05 5.30 2.00
CA ASN A 98 5.15 6.73 1.68
C ASN A 98 6.61 7.20 1.57
N ALA A 99 6.83 8.39 1.00
CA ALA A 99 8.18 8.97 0.85
C ALA A 99 8.99 9.01 2.16
N THR A 100 8.38 9.35 3.29
CA THR A 100 9.06 9.44 4.59
C THR A 100 9.59 8.08 5.06
N VAL A 101 8.75 7.05 5.00
CA VAL A 101 9.13 5.66 5.34
C VAL A 101 10.22 5.17 4.39
N LEU A 102 10.08 5.43 3.09
CA LEU A 102 11.07 5.04 2.09
C LEU A 102 12.44 5.71 2.34
N ALA A 103 12.45 7.01 2.63
CA ALA A 103 13.67 7.76 2.92
C ALA A 103 14.36 7.23 4.18
N PHE A 104 13.59 6.93 5.22
CA PHE A 104 14.13 6.34 6.44
C PHE A 104 14.73 4.95 6.18
N ALA A 105 14.02 4.08 5.47
CA ALA A 105 14.48 2.73 5.16
C ALA A 105 15.78 2.71 4.33
N LYS A 106 15.94 3.65 3.39
CA LYS A 106 17.18 3.80 2.61
C LYS A 106 18.40 4.18 3.45
N GLY A 107 18.20 4.74 4.64
CA GLY A 107 19.27 5.09 5.59
C GLY A 107 19.61 3.98 6.59
N LEU A 108 18.91 2.85 6.57
CA LEU A 108 19.15 1.76 7.51
C LEU A 108 20.40 0.95 7.15
N LYS A 109 21.07 0.46 8.20
CA LYS A 109 22.19 -0.47 8.11
C LYS A 109 21.77 -1.83 8.64
N VAL A 110 22.29 -2.89 8.04
CA VAL A 110 22.03 -4.26 8.53
C VAL A 110 22.33 -4.34 10.02
N GLY A 111 21.40 -4.90 10.78
CA GLY A 111 21.47 -4.97 12.24
C GLY A 111 20.76 -3.83 12.98
N ASP A 112 20.37 -2.76 12.29
CA ASP A 112 19.56 -1.69 12.91
C ASP A 112 18.26 -2.27 13.47
N VAL A 113 17.99 -1.97 14.74
CA VAL A 113 16.73 -2.27 15.40
C VAL A 113 15.78 -1.10 15.16
N VAL A 114 14.56 -1.41 14.74
CA VAL A 114 13.53 -0.42 14.43
C VAL A 114 12.20 -0.82 15.07
N ARG A 115 11.38 0.18 15.37
CA ARG A 115 9.94 0.00 15.47
C ARG A 115 9.35 -0.03 14.06
N LEU A 116 8.62 -1.09 13.75
CA LEU A 116 7.93 -1.28 12.49
C LEU A 116 6.46 -1.57 12.76
N ASP A 117 5.59 -0.68 12.31
CA ASP A 117 4.14 -0.82 12.41
C ASP A 117 3.52 -0.87 11.02
N TRP A 118 2.55 -1.77 10.82
CA TRP A 118 1.79 -1.87 9.58
C TRP A 118 0.36 -2.33 9.80
N ASN A 119 -0.48 -1.99 8.83
CA ASN A 119 -1.85 -2.49 8.73
C ASN A 119 -1.92 -3.53 7.61
N HIS A 120 -2.60 -4.65 7.87
CA HIS A 120 -3.16 -5.49 6.82
C HIS A 120 -4.54 -4.93 6.48
N GLU A 121 -4.67 -4.40 5.27
CA GLU A 121 -5.84 -3.72 4.77
C GLU A 121 -6.46 -4.52 3.64
N TYR A 122 -7.79 -4.53 3.57
CA TYR A 122 -8.54 -4.95 2.39
C TYR A 122 -9.07 -3.71 1.68
N VAL A 123 -8.52 -3.44 0.49
CA VAL A 123 -8.85 -2.25 -0.29
C VAL A 123 -9.84 -2.63 -1.37
N LYS A 124 -10.93 -1.87 -1.49
CA LYS A 124 -11.90 -1.95 -2.59
C LYS A 124 -11.81 -0.66 -3.39
N ASP A 125 -11.40 -0.78 -4.65
CA ASP A 125 -11.18 0.35 -5.53
C ASP A 125 -11.42 -0.02 -7.00
N ASN A 126 -12.07 0.86 -7.75
CA ASN A 126 -12.27 0.75 -9.21
C ASN A 126 -12.69 -0.65 -9.71
N GLY A 127 -13.63 -1.30 -9.02
CA GLY A 127 -14.15 -2.63 -9.37
C GLY A 127 -13.25 -3.81 -8.98
N GLY A 128 -12.09 -3.53 -8.36
CA GLY A 128 -11.18 -4.53 -7.81
C GLY A 128 -11.22 -4.59 -6.28
N SER A 129 -10.71 -5.68 -5.73
CA SER A 129 -10.42 -5.78 -4.30
C SER A 129 -9.13 -6.55 -4.06
N TYR A 130 -8.29 -6.06 -3.16
CA TYR A 130 -6.97 -6.64 -2.94
C TYR A 130 -6.44 -6.35 -1.52
N PRO A 131 -5.59 -7.24 -0.99
CA PRO A 131 -4.90 -6.99 0.27
C PRO A 131 -3.77 -5.98 0.07
N ARG A 132 -3.53 -5.16 1.08
CA ARG A 132 -2.42 -4.19 1.13
C ARG A 132 -1.76 -4.22 2.50
N ARG A 133 -0.43 -4.16 2.55
CA ARG A 133 0.34 -4.12 3.81
C ARG A 133 0.99 -2.75 3.97
N ARG A 134 0.20 -1.77 4.41
CA ARG A 134 0.65 -0.38 4.53
C ARG A 134 1.49 -0.20 5.78
N VAL A 135 2.72 0.27 5.61
CA VAL A 135 3.58 0.69 6.72
C VAL A 135 3.06 2.02 7.26
N THR A 136 2.74 2.04 8.56
CA THR A 136 2.22 3.22 9.26
C THR A 136 3.29 3.92 10.08
N LEU A 137 4.32 3.18 10.51
CA LEU A 137 5.49 3.73 11.21
C LEU A 137 6.74 2.91 10.90
N LEU A 138 7.84 3.61 10.69
CA LEU A 138 9.18 3.06 10.69
C LEU A 138 10.12 4.06 11.37
N ALA A 139 10.69 3.68 12.51
CA ALA A 139 11.53 4.54 13.34
C ALA A 139 12.57 3.74 14.14
N ARG A 140 13.64 4.41 14.61
CA ARG A 140 14.62 3.85 15.56
C ARG A 140 14.18 4.14 16.98
#